data_AF-A0A224V7N3-F1
#
_entry.id   AF-A0A224V7N3-F1
#
_cell.length_a   1.000
_cell.length_b   1.000
_cell.length_c   1.000
_cell.angle_alpha   90.00
_cell.angle_beta   90.00
_cell.angle_gamma   90.00
#
_symmetry.space_group_name_H-M   'P 1'
#
loop_
_entity.id
_entity.type
_entity.pdbx_description
1 polymer ?
#
loop_
_entity_poly.entity_id
_entity_poly.type
_entity_poly.pdbx_seq_one_letter_code
_entity_poly.pdbx_strand_id
1 'polypeptide(L)'
;MTELNAAKAGTYKFDDHFVVNRLGYGTMQLTGKGTWGPYPDADHAADVVAHAAELGINFFDTADSYGPWFADRYLAAGLKRAANRNQIFISDKVGQTRQGPGI
;
A
#
# COMPACT_ATOMS: atom_id res chain seq x y z
N MET A 1 28.21 4.14 -0.24
CA MET A 1 26.85 4.39 0.30
C MET A 1 26.09 3.08 0.25
N THR A 2 25.39 2.72 1.32
CA THR A 2 24.59 1.49 1.37
C THR A 2 23.29 1.72 0.58
N GLU A 3 23.04 0.92 -0.44
CA GLU A 3 21.81 1.02 -1.24
C GLU A 3 20.56 0.83 -0.37
N LEU A 4 19.56 1.71 -0.46
CA LEU A 4 18.34 1.61 0.33
C LEU A 4 17.40 0.57 -0.30
N ASN A 5 17.14 -0.54 0.39
CA ASN A 5 16.25 -1.60 -0.12
C ASN A 5 15.59 -2.39 1.02
N ALA A 6 14.28 -2.64 0.91
CA ALA A 6 13.45 -3.35 1.88
C ALA A 6 13.89 -4.81 2.12
N ALA A 7 14.57 -5.45 1.16
CA ALA A 7 15.11 -6.81 1.32
C ALA A 7 16.13 -6.91 2.48
N LYS A 8 16.74 -5.79 2.87
CA LYS A 8 17.66 -5.75 4.03
C LYS A 8 16.96 -5.96 5.36
N ALA A 9 15.63 -5.80 5.42
CA ALA A 9 14.84 -6.15 6.59
C ALA A 9 14.65 -7.67 6.76
N GLY A 10 15.16 -8.49 5.83
CA GLY A 10 14.90 -9.92 5.76
C GLY A 10 13.53 -10.23 5.15
N THR A 11 13.19 -11.51 5.10
CA THR A 11 11.95 -11.99 4.47
C THR A 11 11.02 -12.71 5.45
N TYR A 12 9.75 -12.81 5.06
CA TYR A 12 8.75 -13.66 5.70
C TYR A 12 8.03 -14.49 4.63
N LYS A 13 7.81 -15.76 4.92
CA LYS A 13 7.18 -16.71 4.01
C LYS A 13 5.78 -17.03 4.54
N PHE A 14 4.74 -16.59 3.83
CA PHE A 14 3.36 -16.97 4.12
C PHE A 14 3.09 -18.40 3.67
N ASP A 15 3.57 -18.78 2.48
CA ASP A 15 3.57 -20.14 1.94
C ASP A 15 4.65 -20.31 0.85
N ASP A 16 4.66 -21.42 0.13
CA ASP A 16 5.64 -21.72 -0.94
C ASP A 16 5.63 -20.73 -2.11
N HIS A 17 4.54 -19.98 -2.30
CA HIS A 17 4.36 -19.03 -3.39
C HIS A 17 4.54 -17.57 -2.95
N PHE A 18 4.32 -17.27 -1.67
CA PHE A 18 4.31 -15.91 -1.15
C PHE A 18 5.41 -15.66 -0.12
N VAL A 19 6.55 -15.19 -0.62
CA VAL A 19 7.65 -14.66 0.18
C VAL A 19 7.69 -13.14 0.05
N VAL A 20 7.60 -12.44 1.18
CA VAL A 20 7.64 -10.97 1.24
C VAL A 20 8.88 -10.46 1.96
N ASN A 21 9.28 -9.23 1.67
CA ASN A 21 10.20 -8.48 2.51
C ASN A 21 9.49 -8.07 3.80
N ARG A 22 10.18 -8.15 4.94
CA ARG A 22 9.58 -7.89 6.26
C ARG A 22 9.16 -6.43 6.47
N LEU A 23 9.76 -5.52 5.70
CA LEU A 23 9.28 -4.15 5.60
C LEU A 23 8.20 -4.09 4.51
N GLY A 24 6.97 -3.78 4.91
CA GLY A 24 5.83 -3.56 4.02
C GLY A 24 5.37 -2.10 4.01
N TYR A 25 4.34 -1.79 3.23
CA TYR A 25 3.76 -0.45 3.14
C TYR A 25 2.25 -0.47 3.40
N GLY A 26 1.81 0.29 4.42
CA GLY A 26 0.40 0.48 4.73
C GLY A 26 -0.17 1.76 4.09
N THR A 27 -1.33 1.66 3.45
CA THR A 27 -1.92 2.74 2.65
C THR A 27 -2.85 3.68 3.44
N MET A 28 -3.06 3.45 4.74
CA MET A 28 -4.03 4.21 5.55
C MET A 28 -3.79 5.74 5.52
N GLN A 29 -2.53 6.18 5.39
CA GLN A 29 -2.18 7.61 5.33
C GLN A 29 -2.36 8.22 3.93
N LEU A 30 -2.64 7.42 2.90
CA LEU A 30 -3.02 7.88 1.56
C LEU A 30 -4.52 8.19 1.50
N THR A 31 -4.99 8.92 2.50
CA THR A 31 -6.40 9.28 2.69
C THR A 31 -6.49 10.73 3.16
N GLY A 32 -7.69 11.29 3.17
CA GLY A 32 -7.92 12.64 3.70
C GLY A 32 -7.90 12.71 5.24
N LYS A 33 -8.16 13.91 5.76
CA LYS A 33 -8.17 14.20 7.21
C LYS A 33 -9.05 13.20 7.96
N GLY A 34 -8.54 12.68 9.09
CA GLY A 34 -9.27 11.69 9.90
C GLY A 34 -9.45 10.35 9.19
N THR A 35 -8.60 10.05 8.20
CA THR A 35 -8.67 8.90 7.30
C THR A 35 -9.92 8.86 6.41
N TRP A 36 -10.51 10.03 6.14
CA TRP A 36 -11.75 10.16 5.38
C TRP A 36 -11.55 10.89 4.06
N GLY A 37 -12.16 10.37 2.99
CA GLY A 37 -12.09 10.99 1.67
C GLY A 37 -10.71 10.88 1.00
N PRO A 38 -10.50 11.62 -0.10
CA PRO A 38 -9.29 11.53 -0.91
C PRO A 38 -8.06 12.09 -0.21
N TYR A 39 -6.89 11.55 -0.55
CA TYR A 39 -5.63 12.21 -0.25
C TYR A 39 -5.55 13.54 -1.05
N PRO A 40 -4.98 14.62 -0.49
CA PRO A 40 -4.99 15.94 -1.15
C PRO A 40 -4.36 15.97 -2.54
N ASP A 41 -3.40 15.08 -2.81
CA ASP A 41 -2.69 14.97 -4.09
C ASP A 41 -2.66 13.52 -4.59
N ALA A 42 -3.58 13.19 -5.49
CA ALA A 42 -3.75 11.83 -6.00
C ALA A 42 -2.51 11.28 -6.73
N ASP A 43 -1.81 12.14 -7.49
CA ASP A 43 -0.65 11.71 -8.26
C ASP A 43 0.54 11.46 -7.33
N HIS A 44 0.76 12.34 -6.36
CA HIS A 44 1.77 12.12 -5.34
C HIS A 44 1.48 10.87 -4.50
N ALA A 45 0.23 10.57 -4.18
CA ALA A 45 -0.14 9.33 -3.49
C ALA A 45 0.28 8.08 -4.28
N ALA A 46 0.07 8.09 -5.60
CA ALA A 46 0.51 7.02 -6.49
C ALA A 46 2.04 6.96 -6.63
N ASP A 47 2.73 8.11 -6.64
CA ASP A 47 4.20 8.18 -6.69
C ASP A 47 4.84 7.60 -5.42
N VAL A 48 4.26 7.85 -4.25
CA VAL A 48 4.72 7.23 -2.99
C VAL A 48 4.65 5.69 -3.07
N VAL A 49 3.56 5.15 -3.63
CA VAL A 49 3.40 3.70 -3.82
C VAL A 49 4.41 3.16 -4.84
N ALA A 50 4.60 3.86 -5.96
CA ALA A 50 5.58 3.49 -6.98
C ALA A 50 6.99 3.46 -6.38
N HIS A 51 7.36 4.49 -5.63
CA HIS A 51 8.65 4.59 -4.99
C HIS A 51 8.85 3.52 -3.90
N ALA A 52 7.81 3.18 -3.14
CA ALA A 52 7.86 2.06 -2.20
C ALA A 52 8.21 0.74 -2.92
N ALA A 53 7.58 0.48 -4.08
CA ALA A 53 7.89 -0.70 -4.89
C ALA A 53 9.33 -0.68 -5.44
N GLU A 54 9.82 0.47 -5.90
CA GLU A 54 11.22 0.65 -6.35
C GLU A 54 12.23 0.36 -5.24
N LEU A 55 11.90 0.72 -4.00
CA LEU A 55 12.70 0.41 -2.81
C LEU A 55 12.59 -1.05 -2.36
N GLY A 56 11.94 -1.91 -3.15
CA GLY A 56 11.80 -3.33 -2.90
C GLY A 56 10.65 -3.70 -1.95
N ILE A 57 9.75 -2.78 -1.60
CA ILE A 57 8.53 -3.16 -0.88
C ILE A 57 7.71 -4.05 -1.82
N ASN A 58 7.35 -5.23 -1.33
CA ASN A 58 6.54 -6.18 -2.10
C ASN A 58 5.31 -6.70 -1.32
N PHE A 59 5.10 -6.16 -0.11
CA PHE A 59 3.92 -6.40 0.71
C PHE A 59 3.22 -5.07 0.99
N PHE A 60 1.99 -4.96 0.50
CA PHE A 60 1.15 -3.77 0.64
C PHE A 60 -0.10 -4.10 1.44
N ASP A 61 -0.42 -3.24 2.40
CA ASP A 61 -1.58 -3.39 3.26
C ASP A 61 -2.58 -2.24 3.02
N THR A 62 -3.83 -2.59 2.72
CA THR A 62 -4.92 -1.65 2.43
C THR A 62 -6.22 -2.10 3.09
N ALA A 63 -7.29 -1.33 2.88
CA ALA A 63 -8.64 -1.65 3.33
C ALA A 63 -9.67 -0.87 2.52
N ASP A 64 -10.84 -1.49 2.26
CA ASP A 64 -12.00 -0.84 1.64
C ASP A 64 -12.41 0.47 2.35
N SER A 65 -12.17 0.53 3.65
CA SER A 65 -12.54 1.61 4.55
C SER A 65 -11.59 2.82 4.50
N TYR A 66 -10.38 2.68 3.97
CA TYR A 66 -9.37 3.75 3.97
C TYR A 66 -9.72 4.85 2.99
N GLY A 67 -10.15 6.01 3.55
CA GLY A 67 -10.70 7.13 2.80
C GLY A 67 -11.67 6.57 1.78
N PRO A 68 -12.82 6.01 2.18
CA PRO A 68 -13.43 4.84 1.54
C PRO A 68 -13.15 4.70 0.04
N TRP A 69 -12.51 3.58 -0.33
CA TRP A 69 -12.06 3.23 -1.68
C TRP A 69 -10.94 4.09 -2.31
N PHE A 70 -10.52 5.21 -1.72
CA PHE A 70 -9.47 6.07 -2.30
C PHE A 70 -8.08 5.44 -2.18
N ALA A 71 -7.73 4.87 -1.03
CA ALA A 71 -6.41 4.25 -0.84
C ALA A 71 -6.13 3.13 -1.86
N ASP A 72 -7.12 2.29 -2.15
CA ASP A 72 -7.02 1.22 -3.14
C ASP A 72 -6.78 1.75 -4.56
N ARG A 73 -7.38 2.90 -4.90
CA ARG A 73 -7.18 3.55 -6.20
C ARG A 73 -5.75 4.05 -6.35
N TYR A 74 -5.18 4.64 -5.31
CA TYR A 74 -3.79 5.12 -5.32
C TYR A 74 -2.80 3.96 -5.34
N LEU A 75 -3.06 2.91 -4.56
CA LEU A 75 -2.27 1.67 -4.58
C LEU A 75 -2.25 1.07 -6.00
N ALA A 76 -3.43 0.91 -6.61
CA ALA A 76 -3.54 0.38 -7.96
C ALA A 76 -2.84 1.27 -9.00
N ALA A 77 -2.91 2.59 -8.86
CA ALA A 77 -2.25 3.53 -9.77
C ALA A 77 -0.71 3.44 -9.66
N GLY A 78 -0.16 3.45 -8.44
CA GLY A 78 1.28 3.36 -8.21
C GLY A 78 1.89 2.02 -8.63
N LEU A 79 1.23 0.90 -8.29
CA LEU A 79 1.72 -0.43 -8.68
C LEU A 79 1.74 -0.64 -10.21
N LYS A 80 0.81 -0.01 -10.95
CA LYS A 80 0.85 -0.02 -12.42
C LYS A 80 2.07 0.69 -13.00
N ARG A 81 2.67 1.65 -12.27
CA ARG A 81 3.84 2.43 -12.73
C ARG A 81 5.15 1.68 -12.53
N ALA A 82 5.31 0.94 -11.42
CA ALA A 82 6.63 0.48 -10.97
C ALA A 82 6.75 -1.02 -10.65
N ALA A 83 5.66 -1.79 -10.57
CA ALA A 83 5.72 -3.15 -10.01
C ALA A 83 5.48 -4.27 -11.03
N ASN A 84 6.30 -5.33 -10.95
CA ASN A 84 5.95 -6.63 -11.51
C ASN A 84 4.90 -7.28 -10.61
N ARG A 85 3.66 -7.41 -11.12
CA ARG A 85 2.51 -7.92 -10.34
C ARG A 85 2.75 -9.30 -9.74
N ASN A 86 3.58 -10.14 -10.36
CA ASN A 86 3.88 -11.48 -9.86
C ASN A 86 4.72 -11.50 -8.58
N GLN A 87 5.27 -10.34 -8.19
CA GLN A 87 6.09 -10.19 -6.99
C GLN A 87 5.36 -9.43 -5.87
N ILE A 88 4.13 -8.99 -6.10
CA ILE A 88 3.38 -8.17 -5.15
C ILE A 88 2.36 -9.00 -4.38
N PHE A 89 2.38 -8.86 -3.06
CA PHE A 89 1.35 -9.35 -2.17
C PHE A 89 0.53 -8.18 -1.63
N ILE A 90 -0.80 -8.23 -1.78
CA ILE A 90 -1.72 -7.22 -1.24
C ILE A 90 -2.56 -7.87 -0.15
N SER A 91 -2.52 -7.31 1.06
CA SER A 91 -3.43 -7.60 2.15
C SER A 91 -4.52 -6.55 2.15
N ASP A 92 -5.76 -6.97 1.92
CA ASP A 92 -6.95 -6.12 1.93
C ASP A 92 -7.92 -6.56 3.02
N LYS A 93 -8.79 -5.65 3.47
CA LYS A 93 -9.74 -5.84 4.56
C LYS A 93 -11.12 -5.39 4.11
N VAL A 94 -12.12 -6.15 4.50
CA VAL A 94 -13.53 -5.89 4.17
C VAL A 94 -14.42 -6.02 5.41
N GLY A 95 -15.62 -5.46 5.34
CA GLY A 95 -16.67 -5.65 6.36
C GLY A 95 -16.70 -4.57 7.45
N GLN A 96 -15.83 -3.56 7.38
CA GLN A 96 -15.92 -2.39 8.25
C GLN A 96 -16.86 -1.35 7.64
N THR A 97 -18.11 -1.31 8.09
CA THR A 97 -19.05 -0.27 7.64
C THR A 97 -18.66 1.09 8.22
N ARG A 98 -18.09 1.97 7.40
CA ARG A 98 -17.75 3.35 7.78
C ARG A 98 -18.93 4.28 7.50
N GLN A 99 -19.69 4.62 8.54
CA GLN A 99 -20.95 5.36 8.42
C GLN A 99 -20.76 6.85 8.05
N GLY A 100 -19.61 7.43 8.35
CA GLY A 100 -19.32 8.83 8.04
C GLY A 100 -18.22 9.38 8.96
N PRO A 101 -17.63 10.54 8.64
CA PRO A 101 -16.79 11.24 9.61
C PRO A 101 -17.71 11.87 10.67
N GLY A 102 -17.51 11.51 11.94
CA GLY A 102 -18.27 12.10 13.05
C GLY A 102 -19.68 11.54 13.27
N ILE A 103 -19.90 10.29 12.86
CA ILE A 103 -21.08 9.49 13.21
C ILE A 103 -20.66 8.41 14.21
#